data_AF-A0A0P9E8Q2-F1
#
_entry.id   AF-A0A0P9E8Q2-F1
#
_cell.length_a   1.000
_cell.length_b   1.000
_cell.length_c   1.000
_cell.angle_alpha   90.00
_cell.angle_beta   90.00
_cell.angle_gamma   90.00
#
_symmetry.space_group_name_H-M   'P 1'
#
loop_
_entity.id
_entity.type
_entity.pdbx_description
1 polymer ?
#
loop_
_entity_poly.entity_id
_entity_poly.type
_entity_poly.pdbx_seq_one_letter_code
_entity_poly.pdbx_strand_id
1 'polypeptide(L)' 'MKEWICVQVGVHRDIGKTIGDMQKRGWRLHTYACSQYETGNVNHYLLFEREAAS' A
#
# COMPACT_ATOMS: atom_id res chain seq x y z
N MET A 1 -9.52 17.88 -2.28
CA MET A 1 -9.40 16.79 -3.28
C MET A 1 -8.52 15.70 -2.66
N LYS A 2 -8.70 14.41 -2.97
CA LYS A 2 -7.87 13.36 -2.38
C LYS A 2 -6.56 13.16 -3.15
N GLU A 3 -5.48 12.90 -2.43
CA GLU A 3 -4.23 12.39 -2.99
C GLU A 3 -4.20 10.87 -2.89
N TRP A 4 -3.52 10.22 -3.83
CA TRP A 4 -3.48 8.76 -3.97
C TRP A 4 -2.05 8.29 -4.20
N ILE A 5 -1.69 7.17 -3.57
CA ILE A 5 -0.41 6.49 -3.83
C ILE A 5 -0.58 4.97 -3.75
N CYS A 6 -0.03 4.27 -4.74
CA CYS A 6 0.04 2.81 -4.74
C CYS A 6 1.47 2.38 -4.39
N VAL A 7 1.60 1.52 -3.37
CA VAL A 7 2.88 0.97 -2.93
C VAL A 7 2.90 -0.52 -3.24
N GLN A 8 3.91 -0.95 -4.01
CA GLN A 8 4.20 -2.37 -4.22
C GLN A 8 5.12 -2.87 -3.11
N VAL A 9 4.75 -3.98 -2.47
CA VAL A 9 5.53 -4.69 -1.46
C VAL A 9 5.82 -6.08 -2.01
N GLY A 10 7.10 -6.42 -2.17
CA GLY A 10 7.52 -7.71 -2.74
C GLY A 10 7.54 -8.87 -1.75
N VAL A 11 7.43 -8.61 -0.44
CA VAL A 11 7.48 -9.64 0.60
C VAL A 11 6.34 -9.45 1.60
N HIS A 12 5.49 -10.46 1.77
CA HIS A 12 4.30 -10.39 2.62
C HIS A 12 4.57 -9.96 4.07
N ARG A 13 5.74 -10.30 4.63
CA ARG A 13 6.12 -9.92 6.00
C ARG A 13 6.24 -8.41 6.22
N ASP A 14 6.51 -7.64 5.16
CA ASP A 14 6.70 -6.21 5.23
C ASP A 14 5.39 -5.41 5.06
N ILE A 15 4.26 -6.08 4.79
CA ILE A 15 2.95 -5.44 4.60
C ILE A 15 2.54 -4.64 5.84
N GLY A 16 2.54 -5.27 7.02
CA GLY A 16 2.11 -4.61 8.26
C GLY A 16 2.99 -3.41 8.60
N LYS A 17 4.30 -3.55 8.42
CA LYS A 17 5.26 -2.44 8.56
C LYS A 17 4.94 -1.30 7.61
N THR A 18 4.72 -1.61 6.32
CA THR A 18 4.42 -0.62 5.28
C THR A 18 3.13 0.14 5.59
N ILE A 19 2.06 -0.56 6.01
CA ILE A 19 0.80 0.07 6.42
C ILE A 19 1.04 1.02 7.60
N GLY A 20 1.75 0.57 8.64
CA GLY A 20 2.04 1.40 9.81
C GLY A 20 2.86 2.64 9.47
N ASP A 21 3.88 2.51 8.62
CA ASP A 21 4.73 3.63 8.18
C ASP A 21 3.94 4.65 7.34
N MET A 22 3.03 4.18 6.48
CA MET A 22 2.14 5.04 5.69
C MET A 22 1.11 5.75 6.58
N GLN A 23 0.51 5.05 7.55
CA GLN A 23 -0.43 5.64 8.51
C GLN A 23 0.21 6.74 9.36
N LYS A 24 1.46 6.54 9.83
CA LYS A 24 2.23 7.58 10.53
C LYS A 24 2.47 8.84 9.68
N ARG A 25 2.48 8.69 8.35
CA ARG A 25 2.62 9.79 7.38
C ARG A 25 1.28 10.42 6.97
N GLY A 26 0.19 10.05 7.63
CA GLY A 26 -1.15 10.58 7.39
C GLY A 26 -1.91 9.90 6.24
N TRP A 27 -1.43 8.76 5.75
CA TRP A 27 -2.09 8.01 4.68
C TRP A 27 -3.04 6.94 5.25
N ARG A 28 -4.24 6.83 4.68
CA ARG A 28 -5.22 5.79 4.99
C ARG A 28 -5.17 4.69 3.94
N LEU A 29 -5.10 3.42 4.37
CA LEU A 29 -5.21 2.30 3.44
C LEU A 29 -6.63 2.28 2.84
N HIS A 30 -6.72 2.31 1.52
CA HIS A 30 -7.96 2.26 0.77
C HIS A 30 -8.27 0.84 0.28
N THR A 31 -7.29 0.17 -0.33
CA THR A 31 -7.45 -1.23 -0.77
C THR A 31 -6.11 -1.97 -0.79
N TYR A 32 -6.19 -3.30 -0.76
CA TYR A 32 -5.08 -4.22 -0.88
C TYR A 32 -5.39 -5.28 -1.93
N ALA A 33 -4.55 -5.37 -2.96
CA ALA A 33 -4.63 -6.38 -4.00
C ALA A 33 -3.32 -7.18 -4.09
N CYS A 34 -3.41 -8.44 -4.52
CA CYS A 34 -2.25 -9.25 -4.86
C CYS A 34 -2.26 -9.54 -6.35
N SER A 35 -1.08 -9.50 -6.98
CA SER A 35 -0.90 -10.10 -8.31
C SER A 35 0.19 -11.17 -8.22
N GLN A 36 -0.04 -12.27 -8.93
CA GLN A 36 0.93 -13.33 -9.07
C GLN A 36 1.10 -13.59 -10.56
N TYR A 37 2.30 -13.35 -11.07
CA TYR A 37 2.64 -13.60 -12.47
C TYR A 37 3.34 -14.95 -12.64
N GLU A 38 4.06 -15.41 -11.63
CA GLU A 38 4.77 -16.69 -11.63
C GLU A 38 4.71 -17.39 -10.26
N THR A 39 4.96 -18.69 -10.25
CA THR A 39 4.96 -19.49 -9.01
C THR A 39 6.04 -19.00 -8.06
N GLY A 40 5.65 -18.61 -6.85
CA GLY A 40 6.58 -18.20 -5.78
C GLY A 40 6.76 -16.68 -5.62
N ASN A 41 6.38 -15.85 -6.60
CA ASN A 41 6.48 -14.40 -6.51
C ASN A 41 5.10 -13.74 -6.51
N VAL A 42 4.68 -13.25 -5.34
CA VAL A 42 3.43 -12.50 -5.17
C VAL A 42 3.75 -11.04 -4.93
N ASN A 43 3.28 -10.17 -5.81
CA ASN A 43 3.31 -8.73 -5.62
C ASN A 43 2.11 -8.30 -4.80
N HIS A 44 2.35 -7.49 -3.77
CA HIS A 44 1.31 -6.93 -2.92
C HIS A 44 1.18 -5.43 -3.21
N TYR A 45 0.01 -4.98 -3.63
CA TYR A 45 -0.26 -3.58 -3.96
C TYR A 45 -1.19 -2.97 -2.92
N LEU A 46 -0.69 -1.97 -2.22
CA LEU A 46 -1.41 -1.22 -1.19
C LEU A 46 -1.74 0.16 -1.73
N LEU A 47 -3.01 0.42 -2.00
CA LEU A 47 -3.47 1.76 -2.40
C LEU A 47 -3.81 2.54 -1.14
N PHE A 48 -3.22 3.72 -1.01
CA PHE A 48 -3.48 4.65 0.07
C PHE A 48 -4.08 5.95 -0.45
N GLU A 49 -4.88 6.59 0.40
CA GLU A 49 -5.46 7.91 0.17
C GLU A 49 -5.18 8.83 1.35
N ARG A 50 -5.12 10.14 1.10
CA ARG A 50 -5.19 11.18 2.15
C ARG A 50 -5.88 12.43 1.60
N GLU A 51 -6.36 13.27 2.51
CA GLU A 51 -6.86 14.59 2.12
C GLU A 51 -5.70 15.46 1.60
N ALA A 52 -5.87 16.11 0.45
CA ALA A 52 -4.90 17.11 0.00
C ALA A 52 -4.92 18.28 1.00
N ALA A 53 -3.74 18.81 1.32
CA ALA A 53 -3.64 20.05 2.08
C ALA A 53 -4.37 21.16 1.32
N SER A 54 -5.33 21.80 2.00
CA SER A 54 -6.03 23.00 1.55
C SER A 54 -5.13 24.23 1.60
#